data_AF-A0A227J6G0-F1
#
_entry.id   AF-A0A227J6G0-F1
#
_cell.length_a   1.000
_cell.length_b   1.000
_cell.length_c   1.000
_cell.angle_alpha   90.00
_cell.angle_beta   90.00
_cell.angle_gamma   90.00
#
_symmetry.space_group_name_H-M   'P 1'
#
loop_
_entity.id
_entity.type
_entity.pdbx_description
1 polymer ?
#
loop_
_entity_poly.entity_id
_entity_poly.type
_entity_poly.pdbx_seq_one_letter_code
_entity_poly.pdbx_strand_id
1 'polypeptide(L)'
;FGCEAIDLGIIPDCPETLKATFEKAQTLADVVVTSGGVSVGEADYTKDILEQLGEIGFWKLAIKPGKPFAFGKLSTAWFCGLPGNPVSAVLTMYVLVQPMLAKLAGHTEWKAPES
;
A
#
# COMPACT_ATOMS: atom_id res chain seq x y z
N PHE A 1 10.44 -8.88 7.38
CA PHE A 1 10.03 -8.54 6.00
C PHE A 1 10.83 -9.35 5.00
N GLY A 2 12.18 -9.29 4.97
CA GLY A 2 12.97 -10.16 4.08
C GLY A 2 12.77 -9.90 2.58
N CYS A 3 12.21 -8.74 2.24
CA CYS A 3 11.92 -8.32 0.88
C CYS A 3 13.07 -7.45 0.34
N GLU A 4 13.21 -7.40 -0.98
CA GLU A 4 13.97 -6.37 -1.67
C GLU A 4 13.11 -5.10 -1.76
N ALA A 5 13.65 -3.97 -1.28
CA ALA A 5 12.92 -2.70 -1.26
C ALA A 5 13.41 -1.81 -2.42
N ILE A 6 12.46 -1.36 -3.25
CA ILE A 6 12.70 -0.40 -4.32
C ILE A 6 12.09 0.94 -3.91
N ASP A 7 12.94 1.90 -3.54
CA ASP A 7 12.49 3.24 -3.18
C ASP A 7 12.32 4.11 -4.43
N LEU A 8 11.10 4.59 -4.66
CA LEU A 8 10.76 5.51 -5.76
C LEU A 8 10.74 6.98 -5.32
N GLY A 9 11.03 7.25 -4.03
CA GLY A 9 11.12 8.58 -3.46
C GLY A 9 9.76 9.26 -3.25
N ILE A 10 9.82 10.58 -3.09
CA ILE A 10 8.64 11.43 -2.95
C ILE A 10 8.12 11.78 -4.34
N ILE A 11 6.90 11.36 -4.64
CA ILE A 11 6.28 11.60 -5.94
C ILE A 11 5.48 12.90 -5.88
N PRO A 12 5.65 13.82 -6.86
CA PRO A 12 4.83 15.01 -6.98
C PRO A 12 3.33 14.68 -7.06
N ASP A 13 2.50 15.53 -6.46
CA ASP A 13 1.04 15.41 -6.49
C ASP A 13 0.49 15.87 -7.85
N CYS A 14 0.83 15.12 -8.90
CA CYS A 14 0.46 15.33 -10.28
C CYS A 14 -0.12 14.02 -10.83
N PRO A 15 -1.33 14.01 -11.41
CA PRO A 15 -1.97 12.79 -11.88
C PRO A 15 -1.13 11.99 -12.87
N GLU A 16 -0.50 12.68 -13.83
CA GLU A 16 0.34 12.04 -14.85
C GLU A 16 1.56 11.36 -14.24
N THR A 17 2.24 12.05 -13.32
CA THR A 17 3.42 11.53 -12.63
C THR A 17 3.07 10.37 -11.70
N LEU A 18 1.95 10.46 -10.96
CA LEU A 18 1.46 9.39 -10.10
C LEU A 18 1.12 8.13 -10.91
N LYS A 19 0.38 8.30 -12.01
CA LYS A 19 0.03 7.18 -12.90
C LYS A 19 1.27 6.51 -13.47
N ALA A 20 2.19 7.27 -14.06
CA ALA A 20 3.43 6.73 -14.60
C ALA A 20 4.28 6.03 -13.52
N THR A 21 4.27 6.55 -12.29
CA THR A 21 4.97 5.92 -11.17
C THR A 21 4.33 4.59 -10.77
N PHE A 22 3.00 4.51 -10.67
CA PHE A 22 2.32 3.24 -10.38
C PHE A 22 2.52 2.21 -11.50
N GLU A 23 2.43 2.62 -12.76
CA GLU A 23 2.69 1.77 -13.92
C GLU A 23 4.13 1.24 -13.91
N LYS A 24 5.10 2.09 -13.55
CA LYS A 24 6.50 1.66 -13.38
C LYS A 24 6.63 0.71 -12.17
N ALA A 25 6.08 1.08 -11.02
CA ALA A 25 6.21 0.32 -9.78
C ALA A 25 5.70 -1.12 -9.91
N GLN A 26 4.54 -1.31 -10.54
CA GLN A 26 3.96 -2.66 -10.71
C GLN A 26 4.79 -3.57 -11.64
N THR A 27 5.66 -3.00 -12.48
CA THR A 27 6.58 -3.78 -13.33
C THR A 27 7.88 -4.14 -12.64
N LEU A 28 8.20 -3.43 -11.54
CA LEU A 28 9.45 -3.60 -10.79
C LEU A 28 9.28 -4.46 -9.54
N ALA A 29 8.07 -4.56 -8.99
CA ALA A 29 7.83 -5.21 -7.70
C ALA A 29 6.51 -6.00 -7.67
N ASP A 30 6.47 -7.05 -6.85
CA ASP A 30 5.25 -7.83 -6.58
C ASP A 30 4.26 -7.09 -5.68
N VAL A 31 4.75 -6.14 -4.88
CA VAL A 31 3.96 -5.34 -3.95
C VAL A 31 4.39 -3.88 -4.01
N VAL A 32 3.41 -3.00 -4.26
CA VAL A 32 3.56 -1.54 -4.25
C VAL A 32 2.96 -1.01 -2.96
N VAL A 33 3.74 -0.24 -2.19
CA VAL A 33 3.32 0.34 -0.92
C VAL A 33 3.44 1.86 -0.98
N THR A 34 2.42 2.58 -0.50
CA THR A 34 2.52 4.03 -0.29
C THR A 34 2.46 4.34 1.20
N SER A 35 3.33 5.23 1.67
CA SER A 35 3.38 5.70 3.07
C SER A 35 2.37 6.82 3.38
N GLY A 36 1.60 7.24 2.37
CA GLY A 36 0.62 8.32 2.43
C GLY A 36 -0.06 8.54 1.08
N GLY A 37 -0.93 9.56 1.00
CA GLY A 37 -1.60 9.94 -0.26
C GLY A 37 -2.88 9.17 -0.59
N VAL A 38 -3.28 8.20 0.24
CA VAL A 38 -4.51 7.40 0.05
C VAL A 38 -5.52 7.79 1.13
N SER A 39 -5.95 9.05 1.08
CA SER A 39 -6.90 9.61 2.04
C SER A 39 -8.29 9.72 1.45
N VAL A 40 -9.30 9.64 2.31
CA VAL A 40 -10.74 9.74 1.97
C VAL A 40 -11.25 11.18 1.83
N GLY A 41 -10.37 12.20 1.82
CA GLY A 41 -10.79 13.61 1.95
C GLY A 41 -10.20 14.62 0.97
N GLU A 42 -8.98 14.44 0.45
CA GLU A 42 -8.31 15.42 -0.43
C GLU A 42 -7.56 14.80 -1.63
N ALA A 43 -7.49 13.47 -1.73
CA ALA A 43 -6.65 12.75 -2.69
C ALA A 43 -7.49 12.05 -3.79
N ASP A 44 -8.41 12.79 -4.42
CA ASP A 44 -9.29 12.27 -5.46
C ASP A 44 -8.49 11.68 -6.64
N TYR A 45 -7.38 12.32 -7.03
CA TYR A 45 -6.54 11.84 -8.13
C TYR A 45 -5.94 10.45 -7.88
N THR A 46 -5.41 10.20 -6.69
CA THR A 46 -4.81 8.89 -6.37
C THR A 46 -5.84 7.79 -6.46
N LYS A 47 -7.06 8.04 -5.94
CA LYS A 47 -8.15 7.08 -6.02
C LYS A 47 -8.56 6.81 -7.47
N ASP A 48 -8.80 7.85 -8.25
CA ASP A 48 -9.21 7.73 -9.65
C ASP A 48 -8.15 7.00 -10.50
N ILE A 49 -6.87 7.26 -10.25
CA ILE A 49 -5.77 6.56 -10.93
C ILE A 49 -5.72 5.09 -10.51
N LEU A 50 -5.83 4.80 -9.22
CA LEU A 50 -5.82 3.43 -8.72
C LEU A 50 -7.00 2.61 -9.24
N GLU A 51 -8.19 3.21 -9.35
CA GLU A 51 -9.37 2.58 -9.97
C GLU A 51 -9.21 2.33 -11.48
N GLN A 52 -8.39 3.15 -12.17
CA GLN A 52 -8.04 2.91 -13.58
C GLN A 52 -6.97 1.82 -13.76
N LEU A 53 -6.05 1.68 -12.81
CA LEU A 53 -4.90 0.77 -12.91
C LEU A 53 -5.18 -0.62 -12.33
N GLY A 54 -6.26 -0.78 -11.55
CA GLY A 54 -6.64 -2.05 -10.97
C GLY A 54 -7.87 -2.01 -10.06
N GLU A 55 -8.04 -3.07 -9.31
CA GLU A 55 -9.17 -3.26 -8.39
C GLU A 55 -8.72 -2.97 -6.96
N ILE A 56 -8.90 -1.72 -6.52
CA ILE A 56 -8.48 -1.26 -5.19
C ILE A 56 -9.68 -1.00 -4.28
N GLY A 57 -9.70 -1.69 -3.14
CA GLY A 57 -10.67 -1.48 -2.08
C GLY A 57 -10.17 -0.45 -1.06
N PHE A 58 -11.04 0.47 -0.67
CA PHE A 58 -10.75 1.49 0.35
C PHE A 58 -11.50 1.17 1.64
N TRP A 59 -10.76 0.77 2.67
CA TRP A 59 -11.29 0.22 3.91
C TRP A 59 -11.21 1.24 5.05
N LYS A 60 -12.24 1.22 5.90
CA LYS A 60 -12.24 1.90 7.20
C LYS A 60 -12.20 0.83 8.29
N LEU A 61 -10.99 0.49 8.71
CA LEU A 61 -10.73 -0.55 9.68
C LEU A 61 -11.15 -0.13 11.09
N ALA A 62 -11.68 -1.09 11.85
CA ALA A 62 -12.02 -0.93 13.25
C ALA A 62 -10.79 -1.13 14.16
N ILE A 63 -9.68 -0.46 13.84
CA ILE A 63 -8.43 -0.48 14.62
C ILE A 63 -8.04 0.94 15.03
N LYS A 64 -7.28 1.06 16.12
CA LYS A 64 -6.76 2.35 16.60
C LYS A 64 -5.31 2.19 17.06
N PRO A 65 -4.37 3.02 16.56
CA PRO A 65 -4.45 3.90 15.38
C PRO A 65 -4.59 3.11 14.05
N GLY A 66 -4.75 3.77 12.89
CA GLY A 66 -4.81 3.06 11.58
C GLY A 66 -6.19 2.82 10.96
N LYS A 67 -7.08 3.81 10.99
CA LYS A 67 -8.45 3.67 10.43
C LYS A 67 -8.51 3.50 8.90
N PRO A 68 -7.88 4.35 8.06
CA PRO A 68 -7.95 4.16 6.61
C PRO A 68 -6.89 3.18 6.13
N PHE A 69 -7.26 2.26 5.24
CA PHE A 69 -6.32 1.38 4.55
C PHE A 69 -6.82 1.10 3.15
N ALA A 70 -5.96 1.24 2.14
CA ALA A 70 -6.29 0.84 0.78
C ALA A 70 -5.56 -0.44 0.42
N PHE A 71 -6.28 -1.39 -0.15
CA PHE A 71 -5.72 -2.67 -0.52
C PHE A 71 -6.40 -3.20 -1.76
N GLY A 72 -5.61 -3.77 -2.66
CA GLY A 72 -6.13 -4.42 -3.84
C GLY A 72 -5.04 -4.85 -4.79
N LYS A 73 -5.44 -5.08 -6.03
CA LYS A 73 -4.57 -5.61 -7.08
C LYS A 73 -4.46 -4.62 -8.23
N LEU A 74 -3.24 -4.19 -8.52
CA LEU A 74 -2.88 -3.55 -9.79
C LEU A 74 -2.77 -4.62 -10.88
N SER A 75 -2.47 -4.23 -12.12
CA SER A 75 -2.41 -5.18 -13.24
C SER A 75 -1.47 -6.37 -12.97
N THR A 76 -0.29 -6.12 -12.37
CA THR A 76 0.74 -7.14 -12.13
C THR A 76 1.22 -7.24 -10.68
N ALA A 77 0.79 -6.34 -9.79
CA ALA A 77 1.29 -6.24 -8.42
C ALA A 77 0.15 -6.05 -7.41
N TRP A 78 0.40 -6.38 -6.15
CA TRP A 78 -0.49 -5.99 -5.05
C TRP A 78 -0.23 -4.55 -4.64
N PHE A 79 -1.27 -3.87 -4.17
CA PHE A 79 -1.19 -2.49 -3.69
C PHE A 79 -1.59 -2.39 -2.21
N CYS A 80 -0.79 -1.66 -1.44
CA CYS A 80 -1.04 -1.36 -0.04
C CYS A 80 -0.86 0.16 0.20
N GLY A 81 -1.97 0.87 0.38
CA GLY A 81 -1.99 2.29 0.72
C GLY A 81 -2.07 2.49 2.24
N LEU A 82 -0.99 2.98 2.84
CA LEU A 82 -0.92 3.23 4.28
C LEU A 82 -1.49 4.62 4.65
N PRO A 83 -2.00 4.79 5.88
CA PRO A 83 -2.39 6.10 6.39
C PRO A 83 -1.22 7.09 6.40
N GLY A 84 -1.45 8.36 6.09
CA GLY A 84 -0.40 9.39 6.13
C GLY A 84 0.12 9.76 7.53
N ASN A 85 -0.54 9.31 8.61
CA ASN A 85 -0.04 9.51 9.97
C ASN A 85 1.06 8.47 10.27
N PRO A 86 2.29 8.85 10.67
CA PRO A 86 3.41 7.91 10.80
C PRO A 86 3.15 6.73 11.75
N VAL A 87 2.53 6.98 12.90
CA VAL A 87 2.20 5.91 13.88
C VAL A 87 1.17 4.96 13.30
N SER A 88 0.15 5.50 12.61
CA SER A 88 -0.86 4.71 11.92
C SER A 88 -0.25 3.90 10.76
N ALA A 89 0.67 4.48 9.99
CA ALA A 89 1.35 3.82 8.89
C ALA A 89 2.15 2.60 9.37
N VAL A 90 2.99 2.80 10.39
CA VAL A 90 3.81 1.73 10.98
C VAL A 90 2.91 0.62 11.51
N LEU A 91 1.89 0.94 12.31
CA LEU A 91 1.00 -0.09 12.86
C LEU A 91 0.25 -0.86 11.75
N THR A 92 -0.23 -0.15 10.74
CA THR A 92 -0.91 -0.78 9.58
C THR A 92 0.04 -1.67 8.79
N MET A 93 1.30 -1.25 8.63
CA MET A 93 2.36 -2.05 7.99
C MET A 93 2.59 -3.36 8.74
N TYR A 94 2.73 -3.33 10.07
CA TYR A 94 2.96 -4.52 10.89
C TYR A 94 1.74 -5.44 10.96
N VAL A 95 0.54 -4.89 11.12
CA VAL A 95 -0.67 -5.69 11.35
C VAL A 95 -1.23 -6.27 10.06
N LEU A 96 -1.07 -5.60 8.90
CA LEU A 96 -1.70 -6.02 7.65
C LEU A 96 -0.69 -6.36 6.55
N VAL A 97 0.29 -5.49 6.31
CA VAL A 97 1.21 -5.67 5.18
C VAL A 97 2.23 -6.77 5.48
N GLN A 98 2.75 -6.85 6.70
CA GLN A 98 3.69 -7.88 7.10
C GLN A 98 3.15 -9.32 6.96
N PRO A 99 1.95 -9.68 7.47
CA PRO A 99 1.39 -11.01 7.24
C PRO A 99 1.11 -11.30 5.77
N MET A 100 0.68 -10.29 5.01
CA MET A 100 0.47 -10.41 3.56
C MET A 100 1.78 -10.73 2.84
N LEU A 101 2.87 -10.01 3.14
CA LEU A 101 4.19 -10.27 2.58
C LEU A 101 4.72 -11.66 2.96
N ALA A 102 4.52 -12.10 4.21
CA ALA A 102 4.91 -13.44 4.63
C ALA A 102 4.16 -14.52 3.82
N LYS A 103 2.86 -14.35 3.60
CA LYS A 103 2.07 -15.26 2.77
C LYS A 103 2.55 -15.28 1.32
N LEU A 104 2.89 -14.12 0.74
CA LEU A 104 3.44 -14.04 -0.62
C LEU A 104 4.82 -14.70 -0.74
N ALA A 105 5.64 -14.63 0.31
CA ALA A 105 6.93 -15.31 0.39
C ALA A 105 6.81 -16.83 0.62
N GLY A 106 5.59 -17.39 0.68
CA GLY A 106 5.36 -18.82 0.81
C GLY A 106 5.32 -19.34 2.26
N HIS A 107 5.29 -18.47 3.27
CA HIS A 107 5.08 -18.90 4.65
C HIS A 107 3.67 -19.45 4.85
N THR A 108 3.57 -20.67 5.36
CA THR A 108 2.29 -21.35 5.64
C THR A 108 1.72 -21.00 7.01
N GLU A 109 2.55 -20.52 7.95
CA GLU A 109 2.16 -20.13 9.29
C GLU A 109 2.70 -18.73 9.61
N TRP A 110 1.81 -17.73 9.65
CA TRP A 110 2.16 -16.40 10.15
C TRP A 110 2.10 -16.38 11.67
N LYS A 111 3.19 -15.95 12.32
CA LYS A 111 3.23 -15.63 13.75
C LYS A 111 3.47 -14.13 13.91
N ALA A 112 2.70 -13.50 14.78
CA ALA A 112 2.94 -12.11 15.14
C ALA A 112 4.36 -11.98 15.74
N PRO A 113 5.06 -10.84 15.52
CA PRO A 113 6.32 -10.58 16.20
C PRO A 113 6.13 -10.68 17.72
N GLU A 114 6.97 -11.46 18.39
CA GLU A 114 7.02 -11.49 19.85
C GLU A 114 7.58 -10.14 20.35
N SER A 115 6.86 -9.52 21.28
CA SER A 115 7.21 -8.23 21.92
C SER A 115 8.37 -8.36 22.90
#